data_AF-A0A0W0S1S6-F1
#
_entry.id   AF-A0A0W0S1S6-F1
#
_cell.length_a   1.000
_cell.length_b   1.000
_cell.length_c   1.000
_cell.angle_alpha   90.00
_cell.angle_beta   90.00
_cell.angle_gamma   90.00
#
_symmetry.space_group_name_H-M   'P 1'
#
loop_
_entity.id
_entity.type
_entity.pdbx_description
1 polymer ?
#
loop_
_entity_poly.entity_id
_entity_poly.type
_entity_poly.pdbx_seq_one_letter_code
_entity_poly.pdbx_strand_id
1 'polypeptide(L)'
;MEKMKLFMLLYFMMITSSYCSDRYFLCGPDEDGCFPDIYQYCVCIPYNDWEANSPYCLDFDKFTCIPLSQTMHCDPGLIFKNQGECLATIFQSEPRPPCKITTHQFCIENHTPICDKMGQPKSCH
;
A
#
# COMPACT_ATOMS: atom_id res chain seq x y z
N MET A 1 -8.51 -35.99 31.70
CA MET A 1 -7.61 -34.82 31.55
C MET A 1 -7.16 -34.57 30.11
N GLU A 2 -7.03 -35.58 29.25
CA GLU A 2 -6.58 -35.39 27.85
C GLU A 2 -7.55 -34.56 26.98
N LYS A 3 -8.86 -34.75 27.15
CA LYS A 3 -9.88 -33.99 26.41
C LYS A 3 -9.83 -32.48 26.68
N MET A 4 -9.35 -32.07 27.86
CA MET A 4 -9.22 -30.66 28.26
C MET A 4 -8.01 -29.98 27.60
N LYS A 5 -6.95 -30.76 27.33
CA LYS A 5 -5.77 -30.28 26.60
C LYS A 5 -6.09 -30.05 25.12
N LEU A 6 -6.91 -30.92 24.51
CA LEU A 6 -7.34 -30.79 23.12
C LEU A 6 -8.19 -29.52 22.90
N PHE A 7 -9.05 -29.20 23.87
CA PHE A 7 -9.92 -28.02 23.81
C PHE A 7 -9.12 -26.70 23.94
N MET A 8 -8.10 -26.68 24.80
CA MET A 8 -7.20 -25.52 24.94
C MET A 8 -6.35 -25.28 23.67
N LEU A 9 -5.90 -26.35 23.00
CA LEU A 9 -5.14 -26.26 21.75
C LEU A 9 -5.98 -25.69 20.59
N LEU A 10 -7.25 -26.09 20.49
CA LEU A 10 -8.19 -25.55 19.49
C LEU A 10 -8.52 -24.08 19.74
N TYR A 11 -8.64 -23.66 21.01
CA TYR A 11 -8.88 -22.26 21.36
C TYR A 11 -7.71 -21.35 20.96
N PHE A 12 -6.47 -21.82 21.10
CA PHE A 12 -5.27 -21.04 20.76
C PHE A 12 -5.10 -20.81 19.25
N MET A 13 -5.56 -21.74 18.41
CA MET A 13 -5.51 -21.59 16.94
C MET A 13 -6.49 -20.53 16.41
N MET A 14 -7.59 -20.27 17.14
CA MET A 14 -8.62 -19.29 16.74
C MET A 14 -8.25 -17.84 17.06
N ILE A 15 -7.17 -17.59 17.81
CA ILE A 15 -6.64 -16.24 18.13
C ILE A 15 -5.52 -15.85 17.17
N THR A 16 -5.46 -16.45 15.98
CA THR A 16 -4.62 -15.94 14.91
C THR A 16 -5.27 -14.67 14.37
N SER A 17 -5.01 -13.55 15.06
CA SER A 17 -5.34 -12.21 14.62
C SER A 17 -4.92 -12.08 13.16
N SER A 18 -5.88 -11.78 12.29
CA SER A 18 -5.59 -11.42 10.91
C SER A 18 -4.63 -10.24 10.96
N TYR A 19 -3.37 -10.50 10.63
CA TYR A 19 -2.30 -9.50 10.59
C TYR A 19 -2.59 -8.59 9.39
N CYS A 20 -3.51 -7.65 9.57
CA CYS A 20 -3.71 -6.58 8.60
C CYS A 20 -2.41 -5.78 8.60
N SER A 21 -1.83 -5.55 7.41
CA SER A 21 -0.62 -4.75 7.31
C SER A 21 -0.89 -3.40 7.93
N ASP A 22 -0.17 -3.07 9.00
CA ASP A 22 -0.31 -1.77 9.66
C ASP A 22 0.39 -0.66 8.85
N ARG A 23 1.13 -1.02 7.78
CA ARG A 23 1.92 -0.09 6.98
C ARG A 23 1.16 0.38 5.74
N TYR A 24 1.20 1.68 5.50
CA TYR A 24 0.59 2.33 4.35
C TYR A 24 1.61 3.26 3.69
N PHE A 25 1.54 3.39 2.38
CA PHE A 25 2.15 4.50 1.66
C PHE A 25 1.28 5.73 1.79
N LEU A 26 1.89 6.87 2.08
CA LEU A 26 1.31 8.20 2.08
C LEU A 26 1.84 8.94 0.84
N CYS A 27 0.99 9.11 -0.17
CA CYS A 27 1.32 9.81 -1.41
C CYS A 27 0.64 11.17 -1.44
N GLY A 28 1.39 12.20 -1.84
CA GLY A 28 0.84 13.56 -1.97
C GLY A 28 0.24 13.83 -3.33
N PRO A 29 -0.48 14.96 -3.47
CA PRO A 29 -1.02 15.43 -4.75
C PRO A 29 0.01 16.17 -5.62
N ASP A 30 1.21 16.41 -5.10
CA ASP A 30 2.26 17.23 -5.72
C ASP A 30 3.59 16.46 -5.77
N GLU A 31 4.52 16.93 -6.59
CA GLU A 31 5.82 16.31 -6.90
C GLU A 31 6.66 16.11 -5.63
N ASP A 32 6.57 17.04 -4.68
CA ASP A 32 7.26 16.96 -3.37
C ASP A 32 6.59 16.02 -2.36
N GLY A 33 5.42 15.48 -2.71
CA GLY A 33 4.61 14.58 -1.90
C GLY A 33 3.78 15.27 -0.83
N CYS A 34 3.63 14.61 0.32
CA CYS A 34 2.79 15.11 1.41
C CYS A 34 3.51 16.11 2.30
N PHE A 35 2.93 17.30 2.40
CA PHE A 35 3.36 18.34 3.33
C PHE A 35 2.67 18.17 4.71
N PRO A 36 3.35 18.57 5.80
CA PRO A 36 2.73 18.67 7.10
C PRO A 36 1.47 19.55 7.05
N ASP A 37 0.49 19.24 7.90
CA ASP A 37 -0.75 20.01 8.11
C ASP A 37 -1.79 19.98 6.96
N ILE A 38 -1.50 19.26 5.87
CA ILE A 38 -2.41 19.14 4.73
C ILE A 38 -2.68 17.68 4.29
N TYR A 39 -2.54 16.75 5.23
CA TYR A 39 -2.68 15.31 5.00
C TYR A 39 -4.06 14.87 4.47
N GLN A 40 -5.10 15.70 4.60
CA GLN A 40 -6.42 15.48 4.01
C GLN A 40 -6.42 15.49 2.47
N TYR A 41 -5.39 16.07 1.83
CA TYR A 41 -5.23 16.04 0.38
C TYR A 41 -4.27 14.94 -0.10
N CYS A 42 -3.69 14.20 0.83
CA CYS A 42 -2.89 13.02 0.53
C CYS A 42 -3.80 11.80 0.36
N VAL A 43 -3.20 10.68 -0.03
CA VAL A 43 -3.87 9.38 -0.06
C VAL A 43 -3.03 8.34 0.67
N CYS A 44 -3.72 7.40 1.31
CA CYS A 44 -3.12 6.23 1.93
C CYS A 44 -3.35 4.97 1.07
N ILE A 45 -2.27 4.24 0.76
CA ILE A 45 -2.33 3.00 -0.03
C ILE A 45 -1.69 1.87 0.77
N PRO A 46 -2.33 0.68 0.91
CA PRO A 46 -1.74 -0.44 1.63
C PRO A 46 -0.34 -0.82 1.14
N TYR A 47 0.61 -1.00 2.07
CA TYR A 47 1.94 -1.49 1.77
C TYR A 47 1.90 -3.00 1.49
N ASN A 48 2.47 -3.45 0.37
CA ASN A 48 2.60 -4.87 0.08
C ASN A 48 3.84 -5.44 0.77
N ASP A 49 3.68 -6.03 1.95
CA ASP A 49 4.80 -6.54 2.77
C ASP A 49 5.74 -7.52 2.05
N TRP A 50 5.25 -8.21 1.03
CA TRP A 50 6.00 -9.25 0.31
C TRP A 50 6.81 -8.69 -0.84
N GLU A 51 6.23 -7.75 -1.60
CA GLU A 51 6.77 -7.33 -2.88
C GLU A 51 7.11 -5.85 -2.92
N ALA A 52 6.77 -5.03 -1.92
CA ALA A 52 6.91 -3.58 -1.98
C ALA A 52 8.30 -3.09 -2.36
N ASN A 53 9.37 -3.84 -2.05
CA ASN A 53 10.75 -3.51 -2.41
C ASN A 53 11.25 -4.18 -3.70
N SER A 54 10.39 -4.93 -4.38
CA SER A 54 10.61 -5.53 -5.70
C SER A 54 10.09 -4.60 -6.80
N PRO A 55 10.51 -4.78 -8.07
CA PRO A 55 10.01 -3.95 -9.17
C PRO A 55 8.48 -4.02 -9.36
N TYR A 56 7.89 -2.89 -9.72
CA TYR A 56 6.47 -2.75 -10.06
C TYR A 56 6.30 -2.27 -11.49
N CYS A 57 5.23 -2.71 -12.12
CA CYS A 57 4.74 -2.20 -13.39
C CYS A 57 3.64 -1.18 -13.15
N LEU A 58 3.76 -0.02 -13.78
CA LEU A 58 2.66 0.94 -13.90
C LEU A 58 1.76 0.55 -15.07
N ASP A 59 0.51 0.21 -14.79
CA ASP A 59 -0.56 0.17 -15.79
C ASP A 59 -1.09 1.60 -15.94
N PHE A 60 -0.65 2.28 -17.00
CA PHE A 60 -0.99 3.68 -17.27
C PHE A 60 -2.48 3.86 -17.59
N ASP A 61 -3.13 2.89 -18.22
CA ASP A 61 -4.55 2.99 -18.58
C ASP A 61 -5.45 2.88 -17.34
N LYS A 62 -5.07 2.04 -16.38
CA LYS A 62 -5.85 1.84 -15.15
C LYS A 62 -5.41 2.72 -13.98
N PHE A 63 -4.24 3.35 -14.09
CA PHE A 63 -3.53 4.01 -12.99
C PHE A 63 -3.38 3.07 -11.79
N THR A 64 -2.74 1.92 -12.02
CA THR A 64 -2.49 0.92 -10.98
C THR A 64 -1.05 0.46 -10.99
N CYS A 65 -0.52 0.17 -9.81
CA CYS A 65 0.80 -0.41 -9.63
C CYS A 65 0.70 -1.90 -9.32
N ILE A 66 1.21 -2.73 -10.23
CA ILE A 66 1.16 -4.19 -10.12
C ILE A 66 2.59 -4.71 -9.92
N PRO A 67 2.85 -5.61 -8.95
CA PRO A 67 4.17 -6.23 -8.83
C PRO A 67 4.60 -6.85 -10.16
N LEU A 68 5.86 -6.64 -10.58
CA LEU A 68 6.34 -7.11 -11.87
C LEU A 68 6.25 -8.64 -12.00
N SER A 69 6.38 -9.36 -10.88
CA SER A 69 6.15 -10.81 -10.73
C SER A 69 4.73 -11.27 -11.11
N GLN A 70 3.74 -10.37 -11.08
CA GLN A 70 2.32 -10.69 -11.28
C GLN A 70 1.79 -10.25 -12.65
N THR A 71 2.64 -9.69 -13.52
CA THR A 71 2.29 -9.34 -14.90
C THR A 71 3.23 -10.01 -15.89
N MET A 72 2.70 -10.46 -17.03
CA MET A 72 3.52 -11.10 -18.08
C MET A 72 4.19 -10.09 -19.01
N HIS A 73 3.62 -8.89 -19.14
CA HIS A 73 4.09 -7.84 -20.04
C HIS A 73 4.01 -6.50 -19.34
N CYS A 74 5.16 -5.83 -19.23
CA CYS A 74 5.27 -4.45 -18.81
C CYS A 74 6.18 -3.72 -19.80
N ASP A 75 5.78 -2.53 -20.22
CA ASP A 75 6.69 -1.65 -20.97
C ASP A 75 7.90 -1.34 -20.08
N PRO A 76 9.15 -1.54 -20.54
CA PRO A 76 10.35 -1.23 -19.75
C PRO A 76 10.39 0.21 -19.21
N GLY A 77 9.79 1.17 -19.91
CA GLY A 77 9.68 2.57 -19.47
C GLY A 77 8.65 2.79 -18.35
N LEU A 78 7.82 1.79 -18.05
CA LEU A 78 6.81 1.81 -16.98
C LEU A 78 7.17 0.88 -15.81
N ILE A 79 8.42 0.40 -15.75
CA ILE A 79 8.93 -0.40 -14.64
C ILE A 79 9.60 0.52 -13.62
N PHE A 80 9.13 0.45 -12.38
CA PHE A 80 9.66 1.19 -11.23
C PHE A 80 10.36 0.24 -10.27
N LYS A 81 11.31 0.76 -9.48
CA LYS A 81 12.15 -0.09 -8.62
C LYS A 81 11.39 -0.73 -7.46
N ASN A 82 10.33 -0.08 -7.00
CA ASN A 82 9.55 -0.47 -5.83
C ASN A 82 8.12 0.09 -5.92
N GLN A 83 7.24 -0.37 -5.03
CA GLN A 83 5.84 0.05 -4.98
C GLN A 83 5.71 1.57 -4.76
N GLY A 84 6.54 2.14 -3.89
CA GLY A 84 6.50 3.55 -3.54
C GLY A 84 6.84 4.49 -4.70
N GLU A 85 7.84 4.16 -5.52
CA GLU A 85 8.18 4.91 -6.75
C GLU A 85 7.08 4.80 -7.81
N CYS A 86 6.45 3.61 -7.93
CA CYS A 86 5.33 3.44 -8.86
C CYS A 86 4.12 4.27 -8.45
N LEU A 87 3.71 4.19 -7.17
CA LEU A 87 2.59 4.95 -6.62
C LEU A 87 2.86 6.46 -6.68
N ALA A 88 4.09 6.87 -6.41
CA ALA A 88 4.53 8.26 -6.55
C ALA A 88 4.25 8.78 -7.96
N THR A 89 4.53 8.00 -9.00
CA THR A 89 4.23 8.41 -10.38
C THR A 89 2.74 8.62 -10.64
N ILE A 90 1.85 7.85 -9.98
CA ILE A 90 0.40 8.00 -10.13
C ILE A 90 -0.11 9.27 -9.42
N PHE A 91 0.34 9.51 -8.19
CA PHE A 91 -0.26 10.54 -7.32
C PHE A 91 0.53 11.85 -7.27
N GLN A 92 1.85 11.77 -7.41
CA GLN A 92 2.79 12.89 -7.32
C GLN A 92 3.37 13.26 -8.70
N SER A 93 2.95 12.59 -9.78
CA SER A 93 3.46 12.76 -11.16
C SER A 93 4.94 12.43 -11.39
N GLU A 94 5.73 12.23 -10.32
CA GLU A 94 7.13 11.83 -10.37
C GLU A 94 7.39 10.60 -9.49
N PRO A 95 8.33 9.71 -9.87
CA PRO A 95 8.69 8.57 -9.04
C PRO A 95 9.50 8.93 -7.81
N ARG A 96 10.07 10.15 -7.78
CA ARG A 96 10.94 10.62 -6.69
C ARG A 96 10.50 12.01 -6.24
N PRO A 97 10.39 12.24 -4.92
CA PRO A 97 10.55 11.27 -3.83
C PRO A 97 9.48 10.15 -3.87
N PRO A 98 9.83 8.89 -3.50
CA PRO A 98 8.83 7.85 -3.38
C PRO A 98 7.84 8.18 -2.26
N CYS A 99 6.64 7.63 -2.32
CA CYS A 99 5.65 7.81 -1.26
C CYS A 99 6.22 7.36 0.10
N LYS A 100 5.94 8.14 1.16
CA LYS A 100 6.44 7.87 2.51
C LYS A 100 5.67 6.71 3.14
N ILE A 101 6.27 6.00 4.08
CA ILE A 101 5.57 4.95 4.85
C ILE A 101 4.99 5.57 6.12
N THR A 102 3.73 5.25 6.40
CA THR A 102 2.99 5.61 7.61
C THR A 102 2.19 4.42 8.13
N THR A 103 1.33 4.64 9.13
CA THR A 103 0.46 3.60 9.69
C THR A 103 -1.01 3.78 9.29
N HIS A 104 -1.80 2.71 9.39
CA HIS A 104 -3.25 2.80 9.24
C HIS A 104 -3.86 3.85 10.18
N GLN A 105 -3.42 3.83 11.45
CA GLN A 105 -3.87 4.76 12.48
C GLN A 105 -3.63 6.22 12.08
N PHE A 106 -2.47 6.53 11.50
CA PHE A 106 -2.16 7.87 11.01
C PHE A 106 -3.16 8.33 9.94
N CYS A 107 -3.50 7.46 8.98
CA CYS A 107 -4.44 7.79 7.91
C CYS A 107 -5.83 8.14 8.46
N ILE A 108 -6.31 7.38 9.44
CA ILE A 108 -7.60 7.62 10.10
C ILE A 108 -7.58 8.93 10.90
N GLU A 109 -6.53 9.18 11.70
CA GLU A 109 -6.42 10.39 12.52
C GLU A 109 -6.34 11.67 11.68
N ASN A 110 -5.70 11.59 10.51
CA ASN A 110 -5.52 12.72 9.61
C ASN A 110 -6.59 12.83 8.51
N HIS A 111 -7.63 11.99 8.56
CA HIS A 111 -8.72 11.94 7.58
C HIS A 111 -8.21 11.81 6.13
N THR A 112 -7.13 11.06 5.95
CA THR A 112 -6.54 10.78 4.65
C THR A 112 -7.33 9.63 4.00
N PRO A 113 -7.90 9.82 2.80
CA PRO A 113 -8.62 8.77 2.10
C PRO A 113 -7.75 7.54 1.85
N ILE A 114 -8.33 6.35 2.00
CA ILE A 114 -7.62 5.07 1.83
C ILE A 114 -8.03 4.44 0.50
N CYS A 115 -7.06 4.22 -0.37
CA CYS A 115 -7.24 3.55 -1.65
C CYS A 115 -7.08 2.02 -1.51
N ASP A 116 -7.43 1.30 -2.56
CA ASP A 116 -7.15 -0.13 -2.64
C ASP A 116 -5.65 -0.44 -2.71
N LYS A 117 -5.30 -1.72 -2.58
CA LYS A 117 -3.91 -2.20 -2.61
C LYS A 117 -3.15 -1.92 -3.92
N MET A 118 -3.86 -1.68 -5.01
CA MET A 118 -3.25 -1.37 -6.32
C MET A 118 -2.98 0.14 -6.47
N GLY A 119 -3.49 0.94 -5.53
CA GLY A 119 -3.35 2.38 -5.52
C GLY A 119 -4.18 3.06 -6.59
N GLN A 120 -5.33 2.49 -6.98
CA GLN A 120 -6.16 3.11 -8.02
C GLN A 120 -6.80 4.40 -7.49
N PRO A 121 -6.62 5.58 -8.12
CA PRO A 121 -7.15 6.85 -7.60
C PRO A 121 -8.66 6.87 -7.38
N LYS A 122 -9.41 6.12 -8.19
CA LYS A 122 -10.88 6.02 -8.09
C LYS A 122 -11.37 5.13 -6.95
N SER A 123 -10.48 4.40 -6.28
CA SER A 123 -10.82 3.50 -5.18
C SER A 123 -10.75 4.15 -3.80
N CYS A 124 -10.23 5.38 -3.71
CA CYS A 124 -9.96 6.07 -2.46
C CYS A 124 -11.25 6.59 -1.82
N HIS A 125 -11.46 6.31 -0.54
CA HIS A 125 -12.66 6.66 0.23
C HIS A 125 -12.35 7.02 1.68
#